data_AF-A0A1F5DNZ9-F1
#
_entry.id   AF-A0A1F5DNZ9-F1
#
_cell.length_a   1.000
_cell.length_b   1.000
_cell.length_c   1.000
_cell.angle_alpha   90.00
_cell.angle_beta   90.00
_cell.angle_gamma   90.00
#
_symmetry.space_group_name_H-M   'P 1'
#
loop_
_entity.id
_entity.type
_entity.pdbx_description
1 polymer ?
#
loop_
_entity_poly.entity_id
_entity_poly.type
_entity_poly.pdbx_seq_one_letter_code
_entity_poly.pdbx_strand_id
1 'polypeptide(L)'
;MYLSLFILTWVIQVVVTGIFIYLNSYLRQKGENKATKEDIKVITKKIEDIKKESQIELEKIKTLLQSQKDLSHSAYGYKFKALMEFFDLALEFRGQLSLNLGSLYSDQEMSHGREISNTWYKMVKSYNKIPLYVKANAPLFQKIIDLMEKAVVLHQKHKENWGSTIFALMSETNSMGKSNYQVEASKATEVVNKYNRSIKTELDSFSDSLIEFSISLGDELKLREDLLQASLKDIRP
;
A
#
# COMPACT_ATOMS: atom_id res chain seq x y z
N MET A 1 105.25 -13.24 -40.61
CA MET A 1 103.97 -13.40 -41.34
C MET A 1 103.00 -14.38 -40.66
N TYR A 2 103.45 -15.54 -40.16
CA TYR A 2 102.56 -16.49 -39.44
C TYR A 2 102.07 -16.01 -38.06
N LEU A 3 102.92 -15.32 -37.29
CA LEU A 3 102.55 -14.82 -35.95
C LEU A 3 101.44 -13.75 -36.01
N SER A 4 101.49 -12.85 -37.00
CA SER A 4 100.47 -11.82 -37.21
C SER A 4 99.13 -12.40 -37.66
N LEU A 5 99.14 -13.47 -38.46
CA LEU A 5 97.93 -14.20 -38.85
C LEU A 5 97.30 -14.93 -37.65
N PHE A 6 98.12 -15.54 -36.78
CA PHE A 6 97.65 -16.25 -35.59
C PHE A 6 96.98 -15.31 -34.57
N ILE A 7 97.59 -14.15 -34.31
CA ILE A 7 97.01 -13.11 -33.44
C ILE A 7 95.69 -12.60 -34.02
N LEU A 8 95.63 -12.36 -35.34
CA LEU A 8 94.41 -11.93 -36.01
C LEU A 8 93.28 -12.95 -35.86
N THR A 9 93.55 -14.25 -36.05
CA THR A 9 92.55 -15.30 -35.83
C THR A 9 92.05 -15.36 -34.39
N TRP A 10 92.94 -15.21 -33.40
CA TRP A 10 92.54 -15.15 -31.99
C TRP A 10 91.65 -13.96 -31.67
N VAL A 11 91.99 -12.78 -32.18
CA VAL A 11 91.18 -11.57 -32.01
C VAL A 11 89.80 -11.77 -32.64
N ILE A 12 89.74 -12.31 -33.86
CA ILE A 12 88.47 -12.64 -34.52
C ILE A 12 87.65 -13.63 -33.68
N GLN A 13 88.28 -14.66 -33.14
CA GLN A 13 87.60 -15.69 -32.35
C GLN A 13 87.06 -15.14 -31.03
N VAL A 14 87.79 -14.25 -30.35
CA VAL A 14 87.32 -13.54 -29.15
C VAL A 14 86.15 -12.62 -29.48
N VAL A 15 86.22 -11.86 -30.58
CA VAL A 15 85.14 -10.96 -31.01
C VAL A 15 83.88 -11.76 -31.37
N VAL A 16 84.01 -12.84 -32.14
CA VAL A 16 82.88 -13.71 -32.50
C VAL A 16 82.25 -14.33 -31.26
N THR A 17 83.06 -14.80 -30.30
CA THR A 17 82.57 -15.39 -29.05
C THR A 17 81.85 -14.34 -28.19
N GLY A 18 82.39 -13.13 -28.09
CA GLY A 18 81.76 -12.02 -27.37
C GLY A 18 80.42 -11.61 -27.99
N ILE A 19 80.33 -11.56 -29.33
CA ILE A 19 79.10 -11.30 -30.06
C ILE A 19 78.06 -12.41 -29.82
N PHE A 20 78.47 -13.68 -29.82
CA PHE A 20 77.57 -14.81 -29.55
C PHE A 20 77.00 -14.77 -28.12
N ILE A 21 77.82 -14.48 -27.12
CA ILE A 21 77.38 -14.35 -25.72
C ILE A 21 76.40 -13.19 -25.58
N TYR A 22 76.72 -12.04 -26.17
CA TYR A 22 75.85 -10.86 -26.14
C TYR A 22 74.51 -11.11 -26.85
N LEU A 23 74.53 -11.70 -28.06
CA LEU A 23 73.32 -12.05 -28.80
C LEU A 23 72.45 -13.05 -28.03
N ASN A 24 73.05 -14.08 -27.43
CA ASN A 24 72.30 -15.06 -26.65
C ASN A 24 71.65 -14.41 -25.41
N SER A 25 72.38 -13.56 -24.69
CA SER A 25 71.83 -12.79 -23.57
C SER A 25 70.70 -11.85 -24.00
N TYR A 26 70.88 -11.14 -25.12
CA TYR A 26 69.87 -10.23 -25.66
C TYR A 26 68.60 -10.97 -26.11
N LEU A 27 68.74 -12.08 -26.83
CA LEU A 27 67.61 -12.90 -27.28
C LEU A 27 66.84 -13.50 -26.09
N ARG A 28 67.55 -13.93 -25.06
CA ARG A 28 66.95 -14.43 -23.81
C ARG A 28 66.14 -13.33 -23.11
N GLN A 29 66.73 -12.16 -22.90
CA GLN A 29 66.05 -11.03 -22.25
C GLN A 29 64.88 -10.50 -23.09
N LYS A 30 65.01 -10.51 -24.43
CA LYS A 30 63.90 -10.16 -25.34
C LYS A 30 62.77 -11.18 -25.28
N GLY A 31 63.08 -12.47 -25.15
CA GLY A 31 62.11 -13.55 -24.95
C GLY A 31 61.35 -13.41 -23.63
N GLU A 32 62.07 -13.20 -22.53
CA GLU A 32 61.50 -12.95 -21.20
C GLU A 32 60.58 -11.71 -21.20
N ASN A 33 61.02 -10.59 -21.76
CA ASN A 33 60.20 -9.39 -21.89
C ASN A 33 58.94 -9.60 -22.74
N LYS A 34 59.00 -10.47 -23.76
CA LYS A 34 57.84 -10.81 -24.59
C LYS A 34 56.84 -11.67 -23.82
N ALA A 35 57.32 -12.70 -23.10
CA ALA A 35 56.48 -13.54 -22.25
C ALA A 35 55.76 -12.70 -21.18
N THR A 36 56.49 -11.83 -20.46
CA THR A 36 55.90 -10.93 -19.46
C THR A 36 54.84 -10.00 -20.05
N LYS A 37 55.03 -9.47 -21.26
CA LYS A 37 54.02 -8.64 -21.94
C LYS A 37 52.77 -9.44 -22.29
N GLU A 38 52.92 -10.69 -22.72
CA GLU A 38 51.80 -11.58 -23.01
C GLU A 38 51.03 -11.93 -21.74
N ASP A 39 51.72 -12.22 -20.63
CA ASP A 39 51.11 -12.49 -19.32
C ASP A 39 50.31 -11.28 -18.80
N ILE A 40 50.89 -10.07 -18.86
CA ILE A 40 50.18 -8.84 -18.50
C ILE A 40 48.92 -8.68 -19.34
N LYS A 41 48.97 -8.94 -20.64
CA LYS A 41 47.81 -8.84 -21.53
C LYS A 41 46.71 -9.83 -21.12
N VAL A 42 47.07 -11.07 -20.77
CA VAL A 42 46.12 -12.08 -20.29
C VAL A 42 45.48 -11.66 -18.96
N ILE A 43 46.28 -11.15 -18.03
CA ILE A 43 45.80 -10.66 -16.72
C ILE A 43 44.84 -9.48 -16.93
N THR A 44 45.22 -8.48 -17.73
CA THR A 44 44.36 -7.33 -18.04
C THR A 44 43.04 -7.77 -18.64
N LYS A 45 43.06 -8.70 -19.60
CA LYS A 45 41.83 -9.23 -20.19
C LYS A 45 40.94 -9.91 -19.13
N LYS A 46 41.52 -10.73 -18.24
CA LYS A 46 40.75 -11.34 -17.14
C LYS A 46 40.14 -10.30 -16.20
N ILE A 47 40.87 -9.24 -15.88
CA ILE A 47 40.35 -8.14 -15.04
C ILE A 47 39.19 -7.43 -15.75
N GLU A 48 39.31 -7.16 -17.05
CA GLU A 48 38.23 -6.56 -17.83
C GLU A 48 37.00 -7.47 -17.92
N ASP A 49 37.19 -8.77 -18.11
CA ASP A 49 36.12 -9.76 -18.16
C ASP A 49 35.39 -9.82 -16.79
N ILE A 50 36.12 -9.89 -15.67
CA ILE A 50 35.55 -9.87 -14.32
C ILE A 50 34.79 -8.56 -14.09
N LYS A 51 35.37 -7.41 -14.46
CA LYS A 51 34.72 -6.11 -14.29
C LYS A 51 33.42 -6.03 -15.09
N LYS A 52 33.41 -6.57 -16.32
CA LYS A 52 32.22 -6.63 -17.16
C LYS A 52 31.16 -7.53 -16.55
N GLU A 53 31.54 -8.70 -16.05
CA GLU A 53 30.64 -9.62 -15.36
C GLU A 53 30.04 -8.99 -14.10
N SER A 54 30.87 -8.37 -13.25
CA SER A 54 30.41 -7.65 -12.06
C SER A 54 29.47 -6.49 -12.40
N GLN A 55 29.71 -5.75 -13.49
CA GLN A 55 28.80 -4.70 -13.95
C GLN A 55 27.44 -5.25 -14.38
N ILE A 56 27.44 -6.39 -15.10
CA ILE A 56 26.20 -7.07 -15.51
C ILE A 56 25.43 -7.55 -14.26
N GLU A 57 26.11 -8.14 -13.29
CA GLU A 57 25.48 -8.59 -12.03
C GLU A 57 24.90 -7.41 -11.23
N LEU A 58 25.63 -6.30 -11.12
CA LEU A 58 25.14 -5.11 -10.43
C LEU A 58 23.88 -4.53 -11.09
N GLU A 59 23.83 -4.47 -12.43
CA GLU A 59 22.62 -4.02 -13.14
C GLU A 59 21.46 -5.01 -12.96
N LYS A 60 21.71 -6.32 -12.93
CA LYS A 60 20.67 -7.32 -12.59
C LYS A 60 20.14 -7.13 -11.17
N ILE A 61 21.01 -6.93 -10.18
CA ILE A 61 20.59 -6.70 -8.79
C ILE A 61 19.79 -5.39 -8.69
N LYS A 62 20.24 -4.32 -9.34
CA LYS A 62 19.57 -3.02 -9.34
C LYS A 62 18.18 -3.10 -9.97
N THR A 63 18.03 -3.81 -11.09
CA THR A 63 16.73 -3.99 -11.75
C THR A 63 15.77 -4.83 -10.89
N LEU A 64 16.25 -5.89 -10.23
CA LEU A 64 15.46 -6.67 -9.28
C LEU A 64 15.00 -5.83 -8.08
N LEU A 65 15.90 -5.05 -7.47
CA LEU A 65 15.58 -4.17 -6.35
C LEU A 65 14.56 -3.10 -6.75
N GLN A 66 14.70 -2.53 -7.95
CA GLN A 66 13.74 -1.55 -8.47
C GLN A 66 12.36 -2.18 -8.68
N SER A 67 12.30 -3.36 -9.30
CA SER A 67 11.03 -4.10 -9.47
C SER A 67 10.37 -4.44 -8.14
N GLN A 68 11.15 -4.88 -7.14
CA GLN A 68 10.64 -5.15 -5.80
C GLN A 68 10.12 -3.88 -5.11
N LYS A 69 10.82 -2.75 -5.29
CA LYS A 69 10.37 -1.44 -4.78
C LYS A 69 9.05 -1.02 -5.42
N ASP A 70 8.91 -1.18 -6.74
CA ASP A 70 7.70 -0.82 -7.47
C ASP A 70 6.51 -1.71 -7.07
N LEU A 71 6.75 -3.01 -6.87
CA LEU A 71 5.77 -3.95 -6.31
C LEU A 71 5.36 -3.56 -4.89
N SER A 72 6.32 -3.22 -4.02
CA SER A 72 6.01 -2.78 -2.66
C SER A 72 5.24 -1.46 -2.64
N HIS A 73 5.55 -0.53 -3.53
CA HIS A 73 4.88 0.76 -3.63
C HIS A 73 3.44 0.60 -4.13
N SER A 74 3.23 -0.23 -5.15
CA SER A 74 1.87 -0.55 -5.64
C SER A 74 1.05 -1.29 -4.60
N ALA A 75 1.63 -2.28 -3.90
CA ALA A 75 0.96 -2.97 -2.79
C ALA A 75 0.54 -2.00 -1.66
N TYR A 76 1.41 -1.05 -1.31
CA TYR A 76 1.05 0.02 -0.36
C TYR A 76 -0.11 0.88 -0.88
N GLY A 77 -0.10 1.26 -2.15
CA GLY A 77 -1.18 2.01 -2.79
C GLY A 77 -2.54 1.27 -2.75
N TYR A 78 -2.55 -0.03 -3.04
CA TYR A 78 -3.77 -0.84 -2.96
C TYR A 78 -4.28 -0.97 -1.52
N LYS A 79 -3.38 -1.17 -0.55
CA LYS A 79 -3.72 -1.19 0.87
C LYS A 79 -4.34 0.13 1.31
N PHE A 80 -3.70 1.25 1.01
CA PHE A 80 -4.20 2.59 1.33
C PHE A 80 -5.60 2.79 0.75
N LYS A 81 -5.78 2.48 -0.54
CA LYS A 81 -7.07 2.63 -1.22
C LYS A 81 -8.17 1.79 -0.58
N ALA A 82 -7.90 0.52 -0.25
CA ALA A 82 -8.89 -0.36 0.37
C ALA A 82 -9.32 0.12 1.77
N LEU A 83 -8.36 0.59 2.57
CA LEU A 83 -8.63 1.12 3.92
C LEU A 83 -9.43 2.43 3.87
N MET A 84 -9.09 3.34 2.96
CA MET A 84 -9.83 4.59 2.78
C MET A 84 -11.23 4.35 2.24
N GLU A 85 -11.40 3.47 1.25
CA GLU A 85 -12.73 3.08 0.73
C GLU A 85 -13.63 2.54 1.86
N PHE A 86 -13.08 1.70 2.75
CA PHE A 86 -13.80 1.21 3.91
C PHE A 86 -14.17 2.32 4.90
N PHE A 87 -13.23 3.21 5.22
CA PHE A 87 -13.45 4.34 6.12
C PHE A 87 -14.53 5.29 5.61
N ASP A 88 -14.48 5.66 4.33
CA ASP A 88 -15.47 6.55 3.71
C ASP A 88 -16.88 5.94 3.76
N LEU A 89 -17.00 4.63 3.50
CA LEU A 89 -18.27 3.92 3.59
C LEU A 89 -18.80 3.85 5.02
N ALA A 90 -17.92 3.69 6.02
CA ALA A 90 -18.32 3.70 7.43
C ALA A 90 -18.81 5.09 7.88
N LEU A 91 -18.15 6.16 7.42
CA LEU A 91 -18.61 7.54 7.64
C LEU A 91 -19.96 7.81 6.99
N GLU A 92 -20.14 7.40 5.73
CA GLU A 92 -21.40 7.54 5.01
C GLU A 92 -22.53 6.79 5.72
N PHE A 93 -22.27 5.55 6.15
CA PHE A 93 -23.22 4.73 6.89
C PHE A 93 -23.65 5.38 8.22
N ARG A 94 -22.68 5.93 8.99
CA ARG A 94 -22.97 6.73 10.18
C ARG A 94 -23.87 7.93 9.84
N GLY A 95 -23.46 8.70 8.84
CA GLY A 95 -24.11 9.94 8.44
C GLY A 95 -25.58 9.71 8.08
N GLN A 96 -25.85 8.69 7.25
CA GLN A 96 -27.21 8.32 6.86
C GLN A 96 -28.06 7.94 8.09
N LEU A 97 -27.53 7.15 9.02
CA LEU A 97 -28.27 6.73 10.21
C LEU A 97 -28.44 7.82 11.27
N SER A 98 -27.63 8.88 11.22
CA SER A 98 -27.75 10.03 12.13
C SER A 98 -28.85 11.01 11.75
N LEU A 99 -29.41 10.90 10.54
CA LEU A 99 -30.48 11.79 10.09
C LEU A 99 -31.76 11.57 10.90
N ASN A 100 -32.38 12.67 11.32
CA ASN A 100 -33.69 12.61 11.95
C ASN A 100 -34.75 12.32 10.88
N LEU A 101 -35.39 11.14 10.95
CA LEU A 101 -36.39 10.74 9.96
C LEU A 101 -37.60 11.68 9.90
N GLY A 102 -37.90 12.42 10.98
CA GLY A 102 -38.99 13.39 11.00
C GLY A 102 -38.79 14.62 10.11
N SER A 103 -37.58 14.82 9.54
CA SER A 103 -37.31 15.89 8.57
C SER A 103 -37.33 15.43 7.11
N LEU A 104 -37.61 14.16 6.85
CA LEU A 104 -37.67 13.64 5.48
C LEU A 104 -39.04 13.92 4.85
N TYR A 105 -39.04 14.21 3.55
CA TYR A 105 -40.27 14.28 2.76
C TYR A 105 -40.67 12.87 2.26
N SER A 106 -41.95 12.65 1.97
CA SER A 106 -42.51 11.32 1.66
C SER A 106 -41.80 10.55 0.54
N ASP A 107 -41.31 11.24 -0.49
CA ASP A 107 -40.58 10.59 -1.59
C ASP A 107 -39.13 10.21 -1.21
N GLN A 108 -38.55 10.88 -0.21
CA GLN A 108 -37.19 10.67 0.26
C GLN A 108 -37.09 9.55 1.30
N GLU A 109 -38.20 9.20 1.94
CA GLU A 109 -38.26 8.16 2.96
C GLU A 109 -37.87 6.79 2.40
N MET A 110 -38.48 6.34 1.30
CA MET A 110 -38.16 5.04 0.70
C MET A 110 -36.77 4.99 0.07
N SER A 111 -36.29 6.11 -0.51
CA SER A 111 -34.94 6.16 -1.06
C SER A 111 -33.89 6.07 0.03
N HIS A 112 -34.12 6.71 1.19
CA HIS A 112 -33.19 6.73 2.30
C HIS A 112 -32.88 5.33 2.86
N GLY A 113 -33.89 4.49 3.11
CA GLY A 113 -33.66 3.12 3.58
C GLY A 113 -32.92 2.24 2.56
N ARG A 114 -33.14 2.50 1.26
CA ARG A 114 -32.42 1.82 0.18
C ARG A 114 -30.95 2.27 0.12
N GLU A 115 -30.70 3.55 0.31
CA GLU A 115 -29.35 4.12 0.39
C GLU A 115 -28.56 3.51 1.55
N ILE A 116 -29.14 3.47 2.75
CA ILE A 116 -28.53 2.80 3.93
C ILE A 116 -28.18 1.35 3.62
N SER A 117 -29.11 0.60 3.01
CA SER A 117 -28.88 -0.80 2.66
C SER A 117 -27.78 -0.99 1.61
N ASN A 118 -27.70 -0.07 0.64
CA ASN A 118 -26.67 -0.08 -0.40
C ASN A 118 -25.29 0.25 0.19
N THR A 119 -25.20 1.27 1.05
CA THR A 119 -23.97 1.67 1.74
C THR A 119 -23.49 0.56 2.67
N TRP A 120 -24.40 -0.08 3.44
CA TRP A 120 -24.12 -1.29 4.21
C TRP A 120 -23.50 -2.41 3.34
N TYR A 121 -24.13 -2.75 2.22
CA TYR A 121 -23.63 -3.80 1.32
C TYR A 121 -22.23 -3.48 0.76
N LYS A 122 -22.01 -2.23 0.34
CA LYS A 122 -20.69 -1.78 -0.12
C LYS A 122 -19.65 -1.89 0.99
N MET A 123 -20.01 -1.50 2.22
CA MET A 123 -19.11 -1.58 3.38
C MET A 123 -18.71 -3.02 3.70
N VAL A 124 -19.66 -3.96 3.73
CA VAL A 124 -19.37 -5.41 3.89
C VAL A 124 -18.47 -5.93 2.77
N LYS A 125 -18.75 -5.53 1.51
CA LYS A 125 -17.91 -5.92 0.36
C LYS A 125 -16.50 -5.35 0.48
N SER A 126 -16.34 -4.13 0.99
CA SER A 126 -15.04 -3.50 1.23
C SER A 126 -14.29 -4.23 2.35
N TYR A 127 -14.94 -4.49 3.48
CA TYR A 127 -14.41 -5.28 4.61
C TYR A 127 -13.82 -6.62 4.16
N ASN A 128 -14.56 -7.39 3.34
CA ASN A 128 -14.10 -8.69 2.86
C ASN A 128 -12.83 -8.64 1.99
N LYS A 129 -12.46 -7.48 1.45
CA LYS A 129 -11.21 -7.30 0.68
C LYS A 129 -10.01 -6.96 1.58
N ILE A 130 -10.23 -6.41 2.77
CA ILE A 130 -9.18 -5.93 3.66
C ILE A 130 -8.16 -7.03 4.03
N PRO A 131 -8.53 -8.29 4.29
CA PRO A 131 -7.57 -9.36 4.57
C PRO A 131 -6.54 -9.61 3.47
N LEU A 132 -6.80 -9.17 2.23
CA LEU A 132 -5.83 -9.27 1.12
C LEU A 132 -4.64 -8.31 1.30
N TYR A 133 -4.81 -7.26 2.10
CA TYR A 133 -3.84 -6.16 2.24
C TYR A 133 -3.33 -5.97 3.67
N VAL A 134 -4.09 -6.42 4.67
CA VAL A 134 -3.78 -6.26 6.08
C VAL A 134 -3.69 -7.62 6.74
N LYS A 135 -2.62 -7.86 7.50
CA LYS A 135 -2.44 -9.12 8.24
C LYS A 135 -3.52 -9.25 9.31
N ALA A 136 -4.08 -10.45 9.47
CA ALA A 136 -5.17 -10.72 10.40
C ALA A 136 -4.81 -10.44 11.88
N ASN A 137 -3.53 -10.51 12.24
CA ASN A 137 -3.04 -10.22 13.59
C ASN A 137 -2.60 -8.76 13.79
N ALA A 138 -2.77 -7.89 12.79
CA ALA A 138 -2.42 -6.48 12.93
C ALA A 138 -3.42 -5.78 13.87
N PRO A 139 -2.97 -4.87 14.77
CA PRO A 139 -3.87 -4.12 15.64
C PRO A 139 -4.98 -3.36 14.88
N LEU A 140 -4.64 -2.78 13.72
CA LEU A 140 -5.60 -2.13 12.83
C LEU A 140 -6.72 -3.08 12.39
N PHE A 141 -6.38 -4.33 12.07
CA PHE A 141 -7.37 -5.31 11.62
C PHE A 141 -8.37 -5.64 12.73
N GLN A 142 -7.93 -5.68 13.98
CA GLN A 142 -8.82 -5.88 15.12
C GLN A 142 -9.80 -4.71 15.31
N LYS A 143 -9.35 -3.46 15.05
CA LYS A 143 -10.23 -2.28 15.07
C LYS A 143 -11.26 -2.31 13.95
N ILE A 144 -10.89 -2.81 12.77
CA ILE A 144 -11.81 -3.01 11.65
C ILE A 144 -12.88 -4.07 11.99
N ILE A 145 -12.49 -5.17 12.65
CA ILE A 145 -13.43 -6.20 13.11
C ILE A 145 -14.43 -5.61 14.10
N ASP A 146 -13.94 -4.94 15.15
CA ASP A 146 -14.82 -4.33 16.17
C ASP A 146 -15.79 -3.33 15.54
N LEU A 147 -15.30 -2.44 14.67
CA LEU A 147 -16.15 -1.51 13.92
C LEU A 147 -17.23 -2.23 13.11
N MET A 148 -16.88 -3.31 12.42
CA MET A 148 -17.85 -4.10 11.65
C MET A 148 -18.86 -4.81 12.54
N GLU A 149 -18.46 -5.35 13.69
CA GLU A 149 -19.38 -5.95 14.65
C GLU A 149 -20.42 -4.93 15.14
N LYS A 150 -19.99 -3.71 15.49
CA LYS A 150 -20.91 -2.62 15.84
C LYS A 150 -21.84 -2.26 14.68
N ALA A 151 -21.30 -2.20 13.46
CA ALA A 151 -22.06 -1.88 12.28
C ALA A 151 -23.14 -2.93 11.96
N VAL A 152 -22.86 -4.23 12.15
CA VAL A 152 -23.83 -5.31 12.01
C VAL A 152 -25.00 -5.11 12.97
N VAL A 153 -24.70 -4.88 14.25
CA VAL A 153 -25.73 -4.68 15.29
C VAL A 153 -26.58 -3.45 14.98
N LEU A 154 -25.94 -2.35 14.61
CA LEU A 154 -26.62 -1.11 14.23
C LEU A 154 -27.52 -1.29 13.00
N HIS A 155 -27.03 -1.97 11.95
CA HIS A 155 -27.83 -2.27 10.76
C HIS A 155 -29.03 -3.16 11.09
N GLN A 156 -28.85 -4.15 11.96
CA GLN A 156 -29.93 -5.02 12.42
C GLN A 156 -31.01 -4.21 13.15
N LYS A 157 -30.63 -3.32 14.08
CA LYS A 157 -31.57 -2.42 14.78
C LYS A 157 -32.33 -1.51 13.83
N HIS A 158 -31.64 -0.95 12.84
CA HIS A 158 -32.29 -0.17 11.79
C HIS A 158 -33.34 -1.02 11.06
N LYS A 159 -32.97 -2.22 10.57
CA LYS A 159 -33.86 -3.11 9.82
C LYS A 159 -35.10 -3.54 10.63
N GLU A 160 -34.94 -3.84 11.92
CA GLU A 160 -36.02 -4.24 12.82
C GLU A 160 -37.11 -3.16 12.95
N ASN A 161 -36.72 -1.88 12.93
CA ASN A 161 -37.63 -0.76 13.21
C ASN A 161 -38.04 0.03 11.96
N TRP A 162 -37.26 -0.04 10.88
CA TRP A 162 -37.44 0.77 9.67
C TRP A 162 -38.82 0.63 9.04
N GLY A 163 -39.31 -0.61 8.88
CA GLY A 163 -40.59 -0.87 8.24
C GLY A 163 -41.75 -0.17 8.96
N SER A 164 -41.84 -0.32 10.28
CA SER A 164 -42.88 0.35 11.07
C SER A 164 -42.77 1.87 11.01
N THR A 165 -41.55 2.42 11.00
CA THR A 165 -41.33 3.86 10.93
C THR A 165 -41.81 4.44 9.61
N ILE A 166 -41.45 3.81 8.49
CA ILE A 166 -41.90 4.26 7.17
C ILE A 166 -43.41 4.15 7.03
N PHE A 167 -44.03 3.07 7.49
CA PHE A 167 -45.49 2.96 7.43
C PHE A 167 -46.20 4.08 8.21
N ALA A 168 -45.66 4.47 9.37
CA ALA A 168 -46.24 5.54 10.17
C ALA A 168 -46.11 6.91 9.47
N LEU A 169 -44.93 7.22 8.91
CA LEU A 169 -44.68 8.45 8.16
C LEU A 169 -45.51 8.55 6.87
N MET A 170 -45.67 7.44 6.14
CA MET A 170 -46.56 7.36 4.99
C MET A 170 -48.03 7.58 5.39
N SER A 171 -48.46 7.05 6.55
CA SER A 171 -49.82 7.26 7.05
C SER A 171 -50.08 8.73 7.40
N GLU A 172 -49.12 9.39 8.07
CA GLU A 172 -49.15 10.82 8.33
C GLU A 172 -49.26 11.62 7.03
N THR A 173 -48.37 11.38 6.07
CA THR A 173 -48.39 12.06 4.76
C THR A 173 -49.73 11.88 4.04
N ASN A 174 -50.25 10.65 3.98
CA ASN A 174 -51.52 10.35 3.32
C ASN A 174 -52.73 10.97 4.04
N SER A 175 -52.58 11.38 5.30
CA SER A 175 -53.62 12.03 6.08
C SER A 175 -53.59 13.56 5.99
N MET A 176 -52.59 14.15 5.33
CA MET A 176 -52.50 15.61 5.15
C MET A 176 -53.78 16.17 4.53
N GLY A 177 -54.34 17.20 5.16
CA GLY A 177 -55.60 17.84 4.76
C GLY A 177 -56.87 17.06 5.16
N LYS A 178 -56.75 15.92 5.86
CA LYS A 178 -57.89 15.13 6.37
C LYS A 178 -58.12 15.38 7.85
N SER A 179 -59.34 15.08 8.34
CA SER A 179 -59.73 15.28 9.74
C SER A 179 -58.92 14.45 10.74
N ASN A 180 -58.34 13.33 10.29
CA ASN A 180 -57.53 12.44 11.12
C ASN A 180 -56.03 12.79 11.13
N TYR A 181 -55.60 13.88 10.48
CA TYR A 181 -54.18 14.23 10.35
C TYR A 181 -53.44 14.28 11.70
N GLN A 182 -54.01 14.96 12.69
CA GLN A 182 -53.37 15.12 14.01
C GLN A 182 -53.13 13.78 14.72
N VAL A 183 -54.02 12.81 14.52
CA VAL A 183 -53.90 11.47 15.10
C VAL A 183 -52.75 10.71 14.44
N GLU A 184 -52.65 10.75 13.11
CA GLU A 184 -51.58 10.07 12.37
C GLU A 184 -50.21 10.72 12.59
N ALA A 185 -50.14 12.06 12.64
CA ALA A 185 -48.92 12.79 12.98
C ALA A 185 -48.39 12.45 14.39
N SER A 186 -49.29 12.33 15.38
CA SER A 186 -48.90 11.91 16.73
C SER A 186 -48.36 10.49 16.76
N LYS A 187 -48.97 9.55 16.01
CA LYS A 187 -48.48 8.16 15.90
C LYS A 187 -47.12 8.11 15.21
N ALA A 188 -46.93 8.84 14.12
CA ALA A 188 -45.66 8.91 13.41
C ALA A 188 -44.55 9.46 14.31
N THR A 189 -44.82 10.54 15.04
CA THR A 189 -43.89 11.09 16.04
C THR A 189 -43.51 10.07 17.11
N GLU A 190 -44.46 9.30 17.64
CA GLU A 190 -44.19 8.27 18.63
C GLU A 190 -43.28 7.17 18.08
N VAL A 191 -43.56 6.68 16.87
CA VAL A 191 -42.78 5.62 16.21
C VAL A 191 -41.37 6.10 15.85
N VAL A 192 -41.23 7.32 15.31
CA VAL A 192 -39.92 7.93 15.00
C VAL A 192 -39.10 8.11 16.28
N ASN A 193 -39.70 8.60 17.36
CA ASN A 193 -39.00 8.74 18.65
C ASN A 193 -38.59 7.40 19.25
N LYS A 194 -39.39 6.35 19.05
CA LYS A 194 -39.02 4.98 19.44
C LYS A 194 -37.87 4.45 18.60
N TYR A 195 -37.90 4.65 17.28
CA TYR A 195 -36.82 4.30 16.36
C TYR A 195 -35.51 5.00 16.76
N ASN A 196 -35.52 6.33 16.90
CA ASN A 196 -34.34 7.12 17.24
C ASN A 196 -33.72 6.65 18.56
N ARG A 197 -34.55 6.41 19.59
CA ARG A 197 -34.08 5.86 20.87
C ARG A 197 -33.47 4.46 20.73
N SER A 198 -34.06 3.61 19.90
CA SER A 198 -33.61 2.22 19.71
C SER A 198 -32.26 2.09 19.00
N ILE A 199 -31.90 3.06 18.15
CA ILE A 199 -30.63 3.04 17.40
C ILE A 199 -29.55 3.91 18.05
N LYS A 200 -29.92 4.84 18.96
CA LYS A 200 -29.00 5.85 19.49
C LYS A 200 -27.78 5.24 20.19
N THR A 201 -28.01 4.31 21.12
CA THR A 201 -26.92 3.66 21.87
C THR A 201 -25.95 2.91 20.92
N GLU A 202 -26.49 2.28 19.88
CA GLU A 202 -25.73 1.48 18.94
C GLU A 202 -24.99 2.37 17.95
N LEU A 203 -25.57 3.50 17.58
CA LEU A 203 -24.94 4.54 16.75
C LEU A 203 -23.79 5.22 17.50
N ASP A 204 -23.93 5.45 18.80
CA ASP A 204 -22.87 5.99 19.64
C ASP A 204 -21.73 4.98 19.77
N SER A 205 -22.05 3.71 20.08
CA SER A 205 -21.04 2.64 20.13
C SER A 205 -20.32 2.45 18.79
N PHE A 206 -21.03 2.55 17.66
CA PHE A 206 -20.41 2.51 16.34
C PHE A 206 -19.51 3.72 16.07
N SER A 207 -19.93 4.91 16.50
CA SER A 207 -19.13 6.15 16.37
C SER A 207 -17.85 6.08 17.19
N ASP A 208 -17.89 5.51 18.39
CA ASP A 208 -16.70 5.30 19.22
C ASP A 208 -15.70 4.35 18.54
N SER A 209 -16.16 3.19 18.06
CA SER A 209 -15.31 2.26 17.29
C SER A 209 -14.77 2.88 16.00
N LEU A 210 -15.54 3.77 15.34
CA LEU A 210 -15.10 4.48 14.14
C LEU A 210 -13.97 5.47 14.45
N ILE A 211 -14.04 6.16 15.59
CA ILE A 211 -12.96 7.02 16.09
C ILE A 211 -11.71 6.18 16.38
N GLU A 212 -11.84 5.07 17.11
CA GLU A 212 -10.70 4.19 17.40
C GLU A 212 -10.05 3.62 16.13
N PHE A 213 -10.87 3.23 15.15
CA PHE A 213 -10.39 2.81 13.84
C PHE A 213 -9.65 3.95 13.13
N SER A 214 -10.19 5.17 13.11
CA SER A 214 -9.56 6.31 12.43
C SER A 214 -8.20 6.67 13.03
N ILE A 215 -8.05 6.59 14.36
CA ILE A 215 -6.77 6.79 15.06
C ILE A 215 -5.78 5.70 14.63
N SER A 216 -6.17 4.44 14.72
CA SER A 216 -5.31 3.32 14.32
C SER A 216 -4.95 3.36 12.84
N LEU A 217 -5.85 3.85 11.98
CA LEU A 217 -5.62 4.04 10.55
C LEU A 217 -4.59 5.15 10.33
N GLY A 218 -4.70 6.24 11.08
CA GLY A 218 -3.73 7.33 11.13
C GLY A 218 -2.32 6.85 11.42
N ASP A 219 -2.17 6.05 12.47
CA ASP A 219 -0.90 5.46 12.89
C ASP A 219 -0.32 4.53 11.82
N GLU A 220 -1.14 3.64 11.25
CA GLU A 220 -0.72 2.70 10.21
C GLU A 220 -0.24 3.41 8.94
N LEU A 221 -0.90 4.51 8.58
CA LEU A 221 -0.60 5.29 7.39
C LEU A 221 0.47 6.38 7.63
N LYS A 222 0.93 6.54 8.88
CA LYS A 222 1.84 7.61 9.31
C LYS A 222 1.34 8.99 8.88
N LEU A 223 0.02 9.21 8.95
CA LEU A 223 -0.58 10.49 8.63
C LEU A 223 -0.18 11.53 9.68
N ARG A 224 -0.09 12.80 9.29
CA ARG A 224 0.23 13.86 10.25
C ARG A 224 -0.91 14.02 11.26
N GLU A 225 -0.53 14.13 12.54
CA GLU A 225 -1.43 14.17 13.69
C GLU A 225 -2.40 15.37 13.66
N ASP A 226 -2.01 16.48 13.04
CA ASP A 226 -2.83 17.68 12.84
C ASP A 226 -4.04 17.45 11.93
N LEU A 227 -3.88 16.65 10.87
CA LEU A 227 -4.96 16.29 9.94
C LEU A 227 -5.96 15.30 10.55
N LEU A 228 -5.47 14.37 11.39
CA LEU A 228 -6.32 13.47 12.17
C LEU A 228 -7.18 14.23 13.17
N GLN A 229 -6.61 15.14 13.94
CA GLN A 229 -7.35 15.91 14.94
C GLN A 229 -8.42 16.82 14.32
N ALA A 230 -8.19 17.33 13.11
CA ALA A 230 -9.19 18.11 12.38
C ALA A 230 -10.39 17.26 11.96
N SER A 231 -10.17 16.07 11.39
CA SER A 231 -11.24 15.18 10.94
C SER A 231 -12.04 14.54 12.09
N LEU A 232 -11.40 14.28 13.23
CA LEU A 232 -12.06 13.72 14.42
C LEU A 232 -13.09 14.68 15.05
N LYS A 233 -12.90 15.99 14.90
CA LYS A 233 -13.84 17.00 15.44
C LYS A 233 -15.20 16.96 14.76
N ASP A 234 -15.27 16.55 13.50
CA ASP A 234 -16.54 16.46 12.76
C ASP A 234 -17.31 15.17 13.09
N ILE A 235 -16.64 14.19 13.69
CA ILE A 235 -17.22 12.90 14.09
C ILE A 235 -17.81 12.98 15.50
N ARG A 236 -17.19 13.75 16.42
CA ARG A 236 -17.75 14.01 17.75
C ARG A 236 -18.77 15.16 17.68
N PRO A 237 -20.07 14.92 17.91
CA PRO A 237 -21.03 16.00 18.06
C PRO A 237 -20.73 16.87 19.30
#